data_AF-A0A842MNP6-F1
#
_entry.id   AF-A0A842MNP6-F1
#
_cell.length_a   1.000
_cell.length_b   1.000
_cell.length_c   1.000
_cell.angle_alpha   90.00
_cell.angle_beta   90.00
_cell.angle_gamma   90.00
#
_symmetry.space_group_name_H-M   'P 1'
#
loop_
_entity.id
_entity.type
_entity.pdbx_description
1 polymer ?
#
loop_
_entity_poly.entity_id
_entity_poly.type
_entity_poly.pdbx_seq_one_letter_code
_entity_poly.pdbx_strand_id
1 'polypeptide(L)'
;PTPKRSNRTVFFDDECAAVLRRWLKVREKLNPPSDALFISYQSLNRLDRNGLYTAIVKYAKRLGFHNPNSPRLEDHFGPHCFRHWFTTWLLRNGMPREYVKELRGDRRKEAIDIYHHIDKEDLRRAYLACIPKLGI
;
A
#
# COMPACT_ATOMS: atom_id res chain seq x y z
N PRO A 1 -21.05 -14.71 3.32
CA PRO A 1 -19.76 -14.34 2.69
C PRO A 1 -18.69 -14.05 3.76
N THR A 2 -17.73 -14.95 3.97
CA THR A 2 -16.63 -14.70 4.92
C THR A 2 -15.79 -13.52 4.40
N PRO A 3 -15.51 -12.47 5.19
CA PRO A 3 -14.68 -11.37 4.75
C PRO A 3 -13.34 -11.90 4.23
N LYS A 4 -12.94 -11.49 3.02
CA LYS A 4 -11.69 -11.93 2.38
C LYS A 4 -10.43 -11.48 3.15
N ARG A 5 -10.57 -10.52 4.08
CA ARG A 5 -9.50 -9.92 4.87
C ARG A 5 -9.97 -9.70 6.32
N SER A 6 -9.15 -10.09 7.29
CA SER A 6 -9.43 -9.97 8.72
C SER A 6 -8.72 -8.78 9.37
N ASN A 7 -7.48 -8.46 8.93
CA ASN A 7 -6.73 -7.34 9.48
C ASN A 7 -7.08 -6.01 8.75
N ARG A 8 -7.28 -4.96 9.55
CA ARG A 8 -7.58 -3.58 9.12
C ARG A 8 -6.54 -2.55 9.59
N THR A 9 -5.50 -2.99 10.29
CA THR A 9 -4.40 -2.14 10.74
C THR A 9 -3.24 -2.25 9.75
N VAL A 10 -2.68 -1.11 9.37
CA VAL A 10 -1.47 -1.04 8.53
C VAL A 10 -0.44 -0.17 9.24
N PHE A 11 0.83 -0.57 9.16
CA PHE A 11 1.95 0.22 9.65
C PHE A 11 2.60 0.96 8.48
N PHE A 12 3.17 2.12 8.77
CA PHE A 12 3.96 2.91 7.84
C PHE A 12 5.09 3.61 8.59
N ASP A 13 6.17 3.92 7.87
CA ASP A 13 7.37 4.53 8.41
C ASP A 13 7.27 6.07 8.46
N ASP A 14 8.34 6.72 8.94
CA ASP A 14 8.38 8.16 9.11
C ASP A 14 8.34 8.92 7.78
N GLU A 15 8.88 8.35 6.70
CA GLU A 15 8.83 8.95 5.36
C GLU A 15 7.39 8.96 4.82
N CYS A 16 6.68 7.84 4.94
CA CYS A 16 5.26 7.80 4.62
C CYS A 16 4.45 8.76 5.51
N ALA A 17 4.76 8.84 6.81
CA ALA A 17 4.14 9.79 7.73
C ALA A 17 4.37 11.25 7.29
N ALA A 18 5.59 11.59 6.85
CA ALA A 18 5.93 12.92 6.35
C ALA A 18 5.12 13.28 5.10
N VAL A 19 5.01 12.36 4.13
CA VAL A 19 4.20 12.55 2.92
C VAL A 19 2.71 12.68 3.24
N LEU A 20 2.19 11.83 4.15
CA LEU A 20 0.79 11.91 4.59
C LEU A 20 0.49 13.23 5.28
N ARG A 21 1.37 13.74 6.15
CA ARG A 21 1.21 15.07 6.77
C ARG A 21 1.19 16.19 5.73
N ARG A 22 2.05 16.13 4.70
CA ARG A 22 2.02 17.11 3.59
C ARG A 22 0.68 17.03 2.84
N TRP A 23 0.19 15.82 2.55
CA TRP A 23 -1.11 15.61 1.93
C TRP A 23 -2.26 16.17 2.77
N LEU A 24 -2.29 15.91 4.08
CA LEU A 24 -3.35 16.40 4.97
C LEU A 24 -3.47 17.94 4.93
N LYS A 25 -2.35 18.67 4.89
CA LYS A 25 -2.35 20.14 4.74
C LYS A 25 -2.94 20.60 3.41
N VAL A 26 -2.68 19.87 2.31
CA VAL A 26 -3.29 20.18 1.00
C VAL A 26 -4.78 19.86 1.03
N ARG A 27 -5.16 18.70 1.56
CA ARG A 27 -6.54 18.26 1.67
C ARG A 27 -7.39 19.25 2.49
N GLU A 28 -6.86 19.75 3.60
CA GLU A 28 -7.52 20.77 4.42
C GLU A 28 -7.82 22.04 3.62
N LYS A 29 -6.85 22.54 2.84
CA LYS A 29 -7.03 23.71 1.96
C LYS A 29 -8.08 23.48 0.87
N LEU A 30 -8.24 22.24 0.39
CA LEU A 30 -9.25 21.89 -0.61
C LEU A 30 -10.67 21.86 -0.02
N ASN A 31 -10.81 21.85 1.31
CA ASN A 31 -12.09 21.82 2.03
C ASN A 31 -13.16 20.89 1.41
N PRO A 32 -12.85 19.58 1.23
CA PRO A 32 -13.74 18.68 0.53
C PRO A 32 -15.01 18.39 1.36
N PRO A 33 -16.17 18.18 0.72
CA PRO A 33 -17.41 17.78 1.41
C PRO A 33 -17.40 16.31 1.87
N SER A 34 -16.30 15.59 1.69
CA SER A 34 -16.17 14.15 1.96
C SER A 34 -15.18 13.89 3.09
N ASP A 35 -15.48 12.92 3.97
CA ASP A 35 -14.57 12.45 5.03
C ASP A 35 -13.47 11.51 4.52
N ALA A 36 -13.41 11.21 3.22
CA ALA A 36 -12.40 10.31 2.67
C ALA A 36 -10.99 10.89 2.81
N LEU A 37 -10.02 10.09 3.29
CA LEU A 37 -8.62 10.52 3.41
C LEU A 37 -8.03 10.96 2.06
N PHE A 38 -8.31 10.20 1.01
CA PHE A 38 -7.88 10.53 -0.36
C PHE A 38 -9.09 10.92 -1.20
N ILE A 39 -8.97 12.05 -1.91
CA ILE A 39 -10.02 12.64 -2.73
C ILE A 39 -9.52 12.85 -4.17
N SER A 40 -10.46 12.93 -5.11
CA SER A 40 -10.17 13.42 -6.46
C SER A 40 -10.10 14.95 -6.45
N TYR A 41 -9.14 15.51 -7.19
CA TYR A 41 -9.05 16.96 -7.40
C TYR A 41 -10.19 17.50 -8.28
N GLN A 42 -10.80 16.67 -9.13
CA GLN A 42 -11.89 17.10 -10.00
C GLN A 42 -13.23 17.15 -9.26
N SER A 43 -13.54 16.11 -8.47
CA SER A 43 -14.86 15.99 -7.82
C SER A 43 -14.87 16.40 -6.35
N LEU A 44 -13.69 16.59 -5.73
CA LEU A 44 -13.49 16.77 -4.28
C LEU A 44 -14.13 15.68 -3.41
N ASN A 45 -14.53 14.57 -4.03
CA ASN A 45 -15.11 13.40 -3.38
C ASN A 45 -14.08 12.27 -3.29
N ARG A 46 -14.45 11.17 -2.63
CA ARG A 46 -13.61 9.97 -2.47
C ARG A 46 -12.93 9.57 -3.77
N LEU A 47 -11.60 9.41 -3.72
CA LEU A 47 -10.83 8.89 -4.84
C LEU A 47 -11.30 7.48 -5.20
N ASP A 48 -11.67 7.27 -6.45
CA ASP A 48 -12.12 5.99 -6.96
C ASP A 48 -10.94 5.14 -7.48
N ARG A 49 -11.24 3.89 -7.85
CA ARG A 49 -10.21 2.95 -8.32
C ARG A 49 -9.54 3.42 -9.61
N ASN A 50 -10.32 3.98 -10.54
CA ASN A 50 -9.80 4.42 -11.83
C ASN A 50 -8.95 5.68 -11.70
N GLY A 51 -9.35 6.62 -10.83
CA GLY A 51 -8.55 7.78 -10.45
C GLY A 51 -7.20 7.39 -9.85
N LEU A 52 -7.19 6.43 -8.92
CA LEU A 52 -5.94 5.91 -8.36
C LEU A 52 -5.05 5.26 -9.43
N TYR A 53 -5.63 4.42 -10.29
CA TYR A 53 -4.90 3.77 -11.38
C TYR A 53 -4.28 4.80 -12.32
N THR A 54 -5.07 5.79 -12.74
CA THR A 54 -4.65 6.87 -13.64
C THR A 54 -3.52 7.70 -13.04
N ALA A 55 -3.62 8.03 -11.74
CA ALA A 55 -2.58 8.77 -11.04
C ALA A 55 -1.25 7.99 -11.03
N ILE A 56 -1.28 6.69 -10.75
CA ILE A 56 -0.07 5.85 -10.76
C ILE A 56 0.50 5.73 -12.17
N VAL A 57 -0.34 5.41 -13.16
CA VAL A 57 0.09 5.24 -14.56
C VAL A 57 0.69 6.53 -15.13
N LYS A 58 0.17 7.70 -14.74
CA LYS A 58 0.73 9.00 -15.16
C LYS A 58 2.22 9.11 -14.80
N TYR A 59 2.60 8.81 -13.57
CA TYR A 59 4.00 8.86 -13.14
C TYR A 59 4.81 7.68 -13.68
N ALA A 60 4.23 6.48 -13.74
CA ALA A 60 4.89 5.31 -14.29
C ALA A 60 5.27 5.50 -15.77
N LYS A 61 4.39 6.08 -16.60
CA LYS A 61 4.68 6.47 -17.99
C LYS A 61 5.84 7.46 -18.06
N ARG A 62 5.82 8.49 -17.21
CA ARG A 62 6.87 9.52 -17.16
C ARG A 62 8.24 8.95 -16.80
N LEU A 63 8.27 7.91 -15.96
CA LEU A 63 9.50 7.22 -15.55
C LEU A 63 9.89 6.05 -16.47
N GLY A 64 9.13 5.78 -17.53
CA GLY A 64 9.40 4.68 -18.47
C GLY A 64 8.99 3.30 -17.97
N PHE A 65 8.27 3.19 -16.85
CA PHE A 65 7.81 1.91 -16.28
C PHE A 65 6.47 1.43 -16.86
N HIS A 66 5.79 2.22 -17.68
CA HIS A 66 4.49 1.85 -18.22
C HIS A 66 4.39 2.16 -19.72
N ASN A 67 4.21 1.12 -20.54
CA ASN A 67 3.97 1.21 -21.96
C ASN A 67 2.57 0.65 -22.33
N PRO A 68 1.59 1.52 -22.61
CA PRO A 68 0.22 1.07 -22.91
C PRO A 68 0.12 0.33 -24.26
N ASN A 69 1.10 0.48 -25.14
CA ASN A 69 1.11 -0.14 -26.47
C ASN A 69 1.85 -1.49 -26.48
N SER A 70 2.47 -1.88 -25.37
CA SER A 70 3.15 -3.17 -25.30
C SER A 70 2.15 -4.31 -25.11
N PRO A 71 2.27 -5.43 -25.84
CA PRO A 71 1.47 -6.62 -25.58
C PRO A 71 1.90 -7.37 -24.30
N ARG A 72 3.06 -7.01 -23.72
CA ARG A 72 3.62 -7.69 -22.55
C ARG A 72 3.08 -7.11 -21.26
N LEU A 73 2.53 -7.95 -20.38
CA LEU A 73 1.89 -7.51 -19.13
C LEU A 73 2.90 -6.85 -18.16
N GLU A 74 4.15 -7.30 -18.18
CA GLU A 74 5.24 -6.75 -17.38
C GLU A 74 5.57 -5.29 -17.71
N ASP A 75 5.22 -4.82 -18.90
CA ASP A 75 5.39 -3.43 -19.32
C ASP A 75 4.25 -2.52 -18.83
N HIS A 76 3.27 -3.05 -18.09
CA HIS A 76 2.13 -2.29 -17.55
C HIS A 76 2.25 -2.11 -16.04
N PHE A 77 2.99 -1.08 -15.62
CA PHE A 77 3.07 -0.77 -14.19
C PHE A 77 1.78 -0.15 -13.65
N GLY A 78 1.30 -0.67 -12.52
CA GLY A 78 0.06 -0.22 -11.86
C GLY A 78 0.04 -0.53 -10.35
N PRO A 79 -1.10 -0.34 -9.66
CA PRO A 79 -1.20 -0.52 -8.20
C PRO A 79 -0.78 -1.91 -7.70
N HIS A 80 -1.04 -2.96 -8.48
CA HIS A 80 -0.63 -4.33 -8.15
C HIS A 80 0.89 -4.51 -8.12
N CYS A 81 1.63 -3.76 -8.94
CA CYS A 81 3.09 -3.79 -8.98
C CYS A 81 3.69 -3.28 -7.65
N PHE A 82 3.11 -2.24 -7.04
CA PHE A 82 3.52 -1.79 -5.71
C PHE A 82 3.30 -2.85 -4.63
N ARG A 83 2.17 -3.56 -4.67
CA ARG A 83 1.92 -4.66 -3.72
C ARG A 83 2.90 -5.82 -3.93
N HIS A 84 3.22 -6.15 -5.18
CA HIS A 84 4.23 -7.16 -5.50
C HIS A 84 5.59 -6.74 -4.97
N TRP A 85 6.05 -5.52 -5.30
CA TRP A 85 7.30 -4.96 -4.80
C TRP A 85 7.36 -4.97 -3.28
N PHE A 86 6.32 -4.49 -2.58
CA PHE A 86 6.24 -4.50 -1.12
C PHE A 86 6.44 -5.91 -0.54
N THR A 87 5.76 -6.90 -1.12
CA THR A 87 5.87 -8.30 -0.69
C THR A 87 7.30 -8.82 -0.90
N THR A 88 7.83 -8.65 -2.11
CA THR A 88 9.14 -9.16 -2.51
C THR A 88 10.25 -8.47 -1.72
N TRP A 89 10.12 -7.17 -1.46
CA TRP A 89 11.08 -6.41 -0.68
C TRP A 89 11.17 -6.91 0.76
N LEU A 90 10.04 -7.01 1.45
CA LEU A 90 10.01 -7.44 2.86
C LEU A 90 10.56 -8.87 3.01
N LEU A 91 10.18 -9.79 2.14
CA LEU A 91 10.70 -11.16 2.15
C LEU A 91 12.22 -11.19 1.93
N ARG A 92 12.74 -10.40 0.98
CA ARG A 92 14.18 -10.32 0.71
C ARG A 92 14.99 -9.70 1.85
N ASN A 93 14.35 -8.87 2.68
CA ASN A 93 14.97 -8.23 3.84
C ASN A 93 14.73 -9.02 5.15
N GLY A 94 14.37 -10.31 5.05
CA GLY A 94 14.30 -11.21 6.19
C GLY A 94 12.99 -11.17 6.97
N MET A 95 11.94 -10.50 6.47
CA MET A 95 10.64 -10.55 7.13
C MET A 95 10.02 -11.96 7.01
N PRO A 96 9.54 -12.55 8.12
CA PRO A 96 8.85 -13.84 8.07
C PRO A 96 7.59 -13.81 7.20
N ARG A 97 7.31 -14.93 6.51
CA ARG A 97 6.22 -15.00 5.53
C ARG A 97 4.86 -14.74 6.16
N GLU A 98 4.66 -15.20 7.39
CA GLU A 98 3.48 -15.00 8.22
C GLU A 98 3.28 -13.52 8.59
N TYR A 99 4.35 -12.74 8.78
CA TYR A 99 4.25 -11.29 9.00
C TYR A 99 3.86 -10.58 7.71
N VAL A 100 4.46 -10.97 6.58
CA VAL A 100 4.08 -10.44 5.26
C VAL A 100 2.63 -10.75 4.91
N LYS A 101 2.14 -11.97 5.20
CA LYS A 101 0.72 -12.34 5.05
C LYS A 101 -0.19 -11.47 5.92
N GLU A 102 0.22 -11.17 7.16
CA GLU A 102 -0.53 -10.29 8.08
C GLU A 102 -0.67 -8.87 7.55
N LEU A 103 0.44 -8.25 7.16
CA LEU A 103 0.47 -6.88 6.61
C LEU A 103 -0.34 -6.77 5.32
N ARG A 104 -0.40 -7.86 4.56
CA ARG A 104 -1.20 -7.96 3.34
C ARG A 104 -2.69 -8.13 3.59
N GLY A 105 -3.09 -8.46 4.82
CA GLY A 105 -4.45 -8.81 5.21
C GLY A 105 -4.93 -10.11 4.58
N ASP A 106 -4.00 -11.01 4.22
CA ASP A 106 -4.32 -12.30 3.61
C ASP A 106 -4.92 -13.23 4.69
N ARG A 107 -5.93 -14.02 4.33
CA ARG A 107 -6.58 -14.92 5.28
C ARG A 107 -5.63 -16.05 5.71
N ARG A 108 -5.36 -16.12 7.01
CA ARG A 108 -4.75 -17.26 7.71
C ARG A 108 -5.70 -18.45 7.73
N LYS A 109 -5.23 -19.62 7.30
CA LYS A 109 -6.04 -20.85 7.14
C LYS A 109 -5.31 -22.10 7.61
N GLU A 110 -4.07 -21.98 8.09
CA GLU A 110 -3.27 -23.12 8.54
C GLU A 110 -3.66 -23.47 9.98
N ALA A 111 -3.68 -24.75 10.34
CA ALA A 111 -4.08 -25.18 11.69
C ALA A 111 -3.20 -24.55 12.79
N ILE A 112 -1.94 -24.26 12.44
CA ILE A 112 -0.98 -23.55 13.31
C ILE A 112 -1.36 -22.09 13.56
N ASP A 113 -2.14 -21.46 12.67
CA ASP A 113 -2.59 -20.07 12.82
C ASP A 113 -3.53 -19.89 14.02
N ILE A 114 -4.14 -20.98 14.52
CA ILE A 114 -4.97 -20.98 15.75
C ILE A 114 -4.10 -20.75 16.99
N TYR A 115 -2.84 -21.19 16.96
CA TYR A 115 -1.90 -21.08 18.07
C TYR A 115 -0.90 -19.93 17.90
N HIS A 116 -0.75 -19.42 16.67
CA HIS A 116 0.23 -18.39 16.34
C HIS A 116 -0.38 -16.98 16.40
N HIS A 117 -0.52 -16.44 17.62
CA HIS A 117 -0.87 -15.04 17.81
C HIS A 117 0.30 -14.15 17.37
N ILE A 118 0.12 -13.39 16.30
CA ILE A 118 1.06 -12.33 15.95
C ILE A 118 0.79 -11.12 16.85
N ASP A 119 1.77 -10.79 17.67
CA ASP A 119 1.78 -9.55 18.40
C ASP A 119 1.94 -8.35 17.45
N LYS A 120 1.16 -7.29 17.70
CA LYS A 120 1.13 -6.11 16.82
C LYS A 120 2.41 -5.29 16.92
N GLU A 121 3.02 -5.21 18.09
CA GLU A 121 4.27 -4.47 18.27
C GLU A 121 5.44 -5.23 17.66
N ASP A 122 5.48 -6.56 17.74
CA ASP A 122 6.45 -7.37 17.01
C ASP A 122 6.32 -7.19 15.49
N LEU A 123 5.09 -7.23 14.98
CA LEU A 123 4.83 -6.99 13.57
C LEU A 123 5.26 -5.59 13.13
N ARG A 124 5.00 -4.57 13.95
CA ARG A 124 5.41 -3.19 13.71
C ARG A 124 6.94 -3.06 13.71
N ARG A 125 7.63 -3.64 14.70
CA ARG A 125 9.10 -3.62 14.80
C ARG A 125 9.75 -4.30 13.60
N ALA A 126 9.26 -5.48 13.23
CA ALA A 126 9.76 -6.19 12.05
C ALA A 126 9.50 -5.42 10.75
N TYR A 127 8.32 -4.78 10.62
CA TYR A 127 8.02 -3.90 9.48
C TYR A 127 9.01 -2.75 9.36
N LEU A 128 9.24 -2.01 10.44
CA LEU A 128 10.16 -0.87 10.45
C LEU A 128 11.62 -1.27 10.22
N ALA A 129 12.00 -2.49 10.60
CA ALA A 129 13.34 -3.02 10.34
C ALA A 129 13.57 -3.43 8.86
N CYS A 130 12.50 -3.83 8.15
CA CYS A 130 12.62 -4.41 6.80
C CYS A 130 12.22 -3.45 5.66
N ILE A 131 11.41 -2.42 5.94
CA ILE A 131 10.97 -1.44 4.93
C ILE A 131 12.15 -0.54 4.49
N PRO A 132 12.29 -0.18 3.20
CA PRO A 132 13.41 0.64 2.78
C PRO A 132 13.22 2.09 3.21
N LYS A 133 14.33 2.78 3.45
CA LYS A 133 14.39 4.24 3.49
C LYS A 133 14.62 4.78 2.08
N LEU A 134 13.73 5.65 1.61
CA LEU A 134 13.75 6.27 0.29
C LEU A 134 14.46 7.63 0.29
N GLY A 135 14.65 8.26 1.45
CA GLY A 135 15.36 9.53 1.62
C GLY A 135 14.53 10.76 1.24
N ILE A 136 13.23 10.81 1.60
CA ILE A 136 12.26 11.86 1.17
C ILE A 136 11.63 12.70 2.29
#